data_AF-A0A4P9Z203-F1
#
_entry.id   AF-A0A4P9Z203-F1
#
_cell.length_a   1.000
_cell.length_b   1.000
_cell.length_c   1.000
_cell.angle_alpha   90.00
_cell.angle_beta   90.00
_cell.angle_gamma   90.00
#
_symmetry.space_group_name_H-M   'P 1'
#
loop_
_entity.id
_entity.type
_entity.pdbx_description
1 polymer ?
#
loop_
_entity_poly.entity_id
_entity_poly.type
_entity_poly.pdbx_seq_one_letter_code
_entity_poly.pdbx_strand_id
1 'polypeptide(L)'
;CKLPRDPLIVPITPGGKNQGWAMSVDQECKPGMYCPYACAPGYYSRQWNPQSTLKKNTMDGGLICKSDGSLTKPFPSQPYCVRGLANVSIVNKLGKSVSACQTVYPGNEEMLIPTVVAPGGKSVINVLPTSYWQKTSAQYYVNPAGTNANQCRWGKSSVPTGNWAPFVFGAGQGMGGITFISVRYNPDYERAGHSTAKAYGVRIECDDPSKCNGLPC
;
A
#
# COMPACT_ATOMS: atom_id res chain seq x y z
N CYS A 1 11.96 -10.57 -15.50
CA CYS A 1 13.10 -9.84 -14.87
C CYS A 1 13.14 -10.09 -13.38
N LYS A 2 14.34 -10.02 -12.78
CA LYS A 2 14.56 -10.22 -11.34
C LYS A 2 14.34 -8.92 -10.58
N LEU A 3 13.61 -8.96 -9.46
CA LEU A 3 13.45 -7.81 -8.56
C LEU A 3 14.84 -7.28 -8.13
N PRO A 4 15.11 -5.96 -8.21
CA PRO A 4 16.39 -5.42 -7.80
C PRO A 4 16.57 -5.56 -6.29
N ARG A 5 17.82 -5.74 -5.85
CA ARG A 5 18.17 -5.73 -4.44
C ARG A 5 18.42 -4.30 -4.01
N ASP A 6 17.55 -3.78 -3.15
CA ASP A 6 17.66 -2.47 -2.53
C ASP A 6 17.11 -2.58 -1.10
N PRO A 7 17.76 -1.96 -0.09
CA PRO A 7 17.35 -2.09 1.31
C PRO A 7 15.93 -1.55 1.60
N LEU A 8 15.39 -0.69 0.74
CA LEU A 8 14.04 -0.16 0.87
C LEU A 8 13.01 -0.91 0.02
N ILE A 9 13.42 -1.87 -0.81
CA ILE A 9 12.49 -2.71 -1.58
C ILE A 9 12.11 -3.95 -0.76
N VAL A 10 10.80 -4.16 -0.61
CA VAL A 10 10.25 -5.30 0.13
C VAL A 10 9.69 -6.32 -0.86
N PRO A 11 10.20 -7.56 -0.90
CA PRO A 11 9.66 -8.59 -1.77
C PRO A 11 8.23 -8.99 -1.36
N ILE A 12 7.31 -9.00 -2.32
CA ILE A 12 5.93 -9.46 -2.14
C ILE A 12 5.80 -10.92 -2.60
N THR A 13 5.39 -11.81 -1.69
CA THR A 13 5.22 -13.25 -1.95
C THR A 13 6.36 -13.86 -2.80
N PRO A 14 7.64 -13.76 -2.38
CA PRO A 14 8.78 -14.11 -3.23
C PRO A 14 8.82 -15.57 -3.72
N GLY A 15 8.09 -16.48 -3.07
CA GLY A 15 7.91 -17.87 -3.54
C GLY A 15 6.88 -18.05 -4.67
N GLY A 16 6.16 -16.98 -5.06
CA GLY A 16 5.18 -16.99 -6.15
C GLY A 16 5.81 -16.80 -7.54
N LYS A 17 4.97 -16.80 -8.58
CA LYS A 17 5.39 -16.46 -9.95
C LYS A 17 5.79 -15.00 -10.10
N ASN A 18 5.27 -14.14 -9.23
CA ASN A 18 5.69 -12.74 -9.14
C ASN A 18 7.09 -12.55 -8.58
N GLN A 19 7.73 -13.56 -7.99
CA GLN A 19 9.15 -13.52 -7.61
C GLN A 19 9.54 -12.26 -6.78
N GLY A 20 8.62 -11.76 -5.95
CA GLY A 20 8.84 -10.58 -5.11
C GLY A 20 8.32 -9.25 -5.67
N TRP A 21 7.93 -9.19 -6.94
CA TRP A 21 7.32 -7.99 -7.52
C TRP A 21 5.95 -7.70 -6.87
N ALA A 22 5.57 -6.43 -6.77
CA ALA A 22 4.27 -6.01 -6.23
C ALA A 22 3.17 -6.21 -7.28
N MET A 23 3.02 -7.46 -7.69
CA MET A 23 2.11 -8.00 -8.70
C MET A 23 1.39 -9.21 -8.09
N SER A 24 0.27 -9.62 -8.69
CA SER A 24 -0.50 -10.79 -8.23
C SER A 24 0.40 -12.02 -8.15
N VAL A 25 0.20 -12.92 -7.18
CA VAL A 25 1.12 -14.03 -6.87
C VAL A 25 1.41 -14.96 -8.05
N ASP A 26 0.49 -15.03 -9.01
CA ASP A 26 0.52 -15.84 -10.23
C ASP A 26 0.97 -15.05 -11.48
N GLN A 27 1.24 -13.76 -11.35
CA GLN A 27 1.67 -12.86 -12.43
C GLN A 27 3.20 -12.77 -12.50
N GLU A 28 3.79 -12.87 -13.69
CA GLU A 28 5.23 -12.71 -13.90
C GLU A 28 5.60 -11.33 -14.43
N CYS A 29 6.72 -10.78 -13.97
CA CYS A 29 7.35 -9.61 -14.59
C CYS A 29 8.11 -10.02 -15.88
N LYS A 30 7.46 -9.86 -17.04
CA LYS A 30 8.01 -10.27 -18.35
C LYS A 30 8.65 -9.10 -19.12
N PRO A 31 9.54 -9.40 -20.08
CA PRO A 31 10.07 -8.37 -20.98
C PRO A 31 9.00 -7.51 -21.65
N GLY A 32 9.29 -6.23 -21.82
CA GLY A 32 8.39 -5.22 -22.38
C GLY A 32 7.39 -4.62 -21.37
N MET A 33 7.30 -5.18 -20.16
CA MET A 33 6.35 -4.72 -19.15
C MET A 33 6.94 -3.70 -18.18
N TYR A 34 6.05 -2.88 -17.62
CA TYR A 34 6.28 -2.20 -16.35
C TYR A 34 6.01 -3.17 -15.20
N CYS A 35 6.96 -3.29 -14.29
CA CYS A 35 6.91 -4.19 -13.15
C CYS A 35 6.91 -3.37 -11.85
N PRO A 36 5.75 -3.25 -11.18
CA PRO A 36 5.66 -2.54 -9.90
C PRO A 36 6.36 -3.31 -8.79
N TYR A 37 6.97 -2.58 -7.86
CA TYR A 37 7.65 -3.11 -6.68
C TYR A 37 7.16 -2.37 -5.42
N ALA A 38 7.30 -3.04 -4.28
CA ALA A 38 6.90 -2.49 -2.99
C ALA A 38 8.10 -1.82 -2.30
N CYS A 39 7.86 -0.65 -1.73
CA CYS A 39 8.81 0.00 -0.84
C CYS A 39 8.45 -0.31 0.63
N ALA A 40 9.43 -0.18 1.52
CA ALA A 40 9.25 -0.34 2.96
C ALA A 40 8.16 0.60 3.51
N PRO A 41 7.51 0.25 4.65
CA PRO A 41 6.50 1.10 5.26
C PRO A 41 6.96 2.56 5.41
N GLY A 42 6.11 3.50 5.00
CA GLY A 42 6.43 4.94 4.98
C GLY A 42 7.14 5.43 3.71
N TYR A 43 7.44 4.55 2.75
CA TYR A 43 8.05 4.89 1.46
C TYR A 43 7.11 4.53 0.30
N TYR A 44 7.26 5.22 -0.82
CA TYR A 44 6.57 4.94 -2.07
C TYR A 44 7.54 4.72 -3.23
N SER A 45 7.13 3.94 -4.24
CA SER A 45 7.88 3.77 -5.49
C SER A 45 7.95 5.10 -6.22
N ARG A 46 9.14 5.52 -6.63
CA ARG A 46 9.37 6.74 -7.42
C ARG A 46 9.45 6.46 -8.93
N GLN A 47 9.15 5.24 -9.34
CA GLN A 47 9.32 4.76 -10.70
C GLN A 47 7.96 4.33 -11.27
N TRP A 48 7.64 4.84 -12.46
CA TRP A 48 6.42 4.56 -13.22
C TRP A 48 6.54 5.19 -14.62
N ASN A 49 5.65 4.86 -15.55
CA ASN A 49 5.60 5.48 -16.88
C ASN A 49 5.33 7.00 -16.77
N PRO A 50 6.21 7.89 -17.27
CA PRO A 50 6.02 9.34 -17.18
C PRO A 50 4.73 9.85 -17.86
N GLN A 51 4.16 9.06 -18.78
CA GLN A 51 2.90 9.34 -19.47
C GLN A 51 1.68 8.71 -18.77
N SER A 52 1.87 8.09 -17.61
CA SER A 52 0.78 7.50 -16.82
C SER A 52 -0.08 8.57 -16.16
N THR A 53 -1.39 8.43 -16.36
CA THR A 53 -2.44 9.30 -15.82
C THR A 53 -3.53 8.44 -15.20
N LEU A 54 -4.47 9.06 -14.49
CA LEU A 54 -5.65 8.35 -13.95
C LEU A 54 -6.54 7.73 -15.04
N LYS A 55 -6.36 8.08 -16.32
CA LYS A 55 -7.18 7.60 -17.44
C LYS A 55 -6.43 6.70 -18.41
N LYS A 56 -5.10 6.67 -18.35
CA LYS A 56 -4.25 6.02 -19.35
C LYS A 56 -2.99 5.50 -18.67
N ASN A 57 -2.61 4.26 -19.00
CA ASN A 57 -1.40 3.62 -18.49
C ASN A 57 -1.38 3.56 -16.94
N THR A 58 -2.54 3.40 -16.29
CA THR A 58 -2.64 3.32 -14.82
C THR A 58 -1.87 2.14 -14.24
N MET A 59 -1.72 1.08 -15.05
CA MET A 59 -1.02 -0.15 -14.71
C MET A 59 0.50 -0.05 -14.89
N ASP A 60 1.02 1.01 -15.52
CA ASP A 60 2.42 1.13 -15.90
C ASP A 60 3.29 1.66 -14.74
N GLY A 61 3.29 0.93 -13.62
CA GLY A 61 4.08 1.24 -12.43
C GLY A 61 5.43 0.54 -12.35
N GLY A 62 6.37 1.14 -11.64
CA GLY A 62 7.67 0.55 -11.33
C GLY A 62 8.68 0.63 -12.47
N LEU A 63 9.39 -0.48 -12.71
CA LEU A 63 10.55 -0.56 -13.58
C LEU A 63 10.21 -1.23 -14.91
N ILE A 64 10.89 -0.84 -15.98
CA ILE A 64 10.71 -1.51 -17.28
C ILE A 64 11.62 -2.73 -17.33
N CYS A 65 11.04 -3.90 -17.60
CA CYS A 65 11.76 -5.12 -17.89
C CYS A 65 12.14 -5.16 -19.38
N LYS A 66 13.43 -5.16 -19.71
CA LYS A 66 13.92 -5.20 -21.10
C LYS A 66 13.91 -6.61 -21.67
N SER A 67 14.05 -6.71 -23.00
CA SER A 67 14.13 -7.98 -23.76
C SER A 67 15.25 -8.89 -23.28
N ASP A 68 16.38 -8.32 -22.84
CA ASP A 68 17.54 -9.02 -22.29
C ASP A 68 17.39 -9.41 -20.79
N GLY A 69 16.25 -9.11 -20.17
CA GLY A 69 16.01 -9.36 -18.75
C GLY A 69 16.59 -8.32 -17.79
N SER A 70 17.22 -7.25 -18.31
CA SER A 70 17.69 -6.12 -17.51
C SER A 70 16.55 -5.17 -17.14
N LEU A 71 16.79 -4.31 -16.14
CA LEU A 71 15.80 -3.35 -15.65
C LEU A 71 16.16 -1.92 -16.03
N THR A 72 15.16 -1.08 -16.29
CA THR A 72 15.33 0.36 -16.52
C THR A 72 14.40 1.16 -15.63
N LYS A 73 14.96 2.17 -14.97
CA LYS A 73 14.21 3.19 -14.23
C LYS A 73 13.61 4.20 -15.23
N PRO A 74 12.29 4.39 -15.27
CA PRO A 74 11.68 5.46 -16.05
C PRO A 74 12.15 6.86 -15.65
N PHE A 75 12.55 7.06 -14.39
CA PHE A 75 13.20 8.27 -13.89
C PHE A 75 14.63 7.92 -13.45
N PRO A 76 15.63 7.95 -14.35
CA PRO A 76 16.98 7.43 -14.08
C PRO A 76 17.70 8.09 -12.91
N SER A 77 17.51 9.40 -12.72
CA SER A 77 18.12 10.20 -11.65
C SER A 77 17.42 10.06 -10.29
N GLN A 78 16.25 9.43 -10.25
CA GLN A 78 15.48 9.26 -9.02
C GLN A 78 15.81 7.91 -8.36
N PRO A 79 15.74 7.79 -7.02
CA PRO A 79 15.89 6.51 -6.33
C PRO A 79 14.72 5.57 -6.66
N TYR A 80 14.79 4.32 -6.20
CA TYR A 80 13.65 3.41 -6.25
C TYR A 80 12.55 3.89 -5.29
N CYS A 81 12.89 3.97 -4.01
CA CYS A 81 11.96 4.34 -2.95
C CYS A 81 12.21 5.76 -2.46
N VAL A 82 11.13 6.55 -2.28
CA VAL A 82 11.16 7.88 -1.66
C VAL A 82 10.29 7.88 -0.43
N ARG A 83 10.74 8.54 0.64
CA ARG A 83 10.00 8.65 1.89
C ARG A 83 8.77 9.53 1.69
N GLY A 84 7.61 9.09 2.17
CA GLY A 84 6.40 9.91 2.28
C GLY A 84 6.53 10.95 3.40
N LEU A 85 5.40 11.56 3.80
CA LEU A 85 5.42 12.61 4.84
C LEU A 85 5.78 12.11 6.24
N ALA A 86 5.68 10.79 6.49
CA ALA A 86 6.07 10.13 7.73
C ALA A 86 5.45 10.70 9.02
N ASN A 87 4.29 11.35 8.91
CA ASN A 87 3.59 12.02 10.00
C ASN A 87 2.36 11.23 10.52
N VAL A 88 2.12 10.02 10.01
CA VAL A 88 1.02 9.14 10.43
C VAL A 88 1.55 7.73 10.64
N SER A 89 1.12 7.11 11.72
CA SER A 89 1.51 5.74 12.08
C SER A 89 0.29 4.94 12.53
N ILE A 90 0.30 3.64 12.26
CA ILE A 90 -0.61 2.70 12.90
C ILE A 90 0.02 2.29 14.24
N VAL A 91 -0.76 2.42 15.32
CA VAL A 91 -0.41 1.92 16.66
C VAL A 91 -1.32 0.74 16.96
N ASN A 92 -0.74 -0.45 17.07
CA ASN A 92 -1.48 -1.67 17.33
C ASN A 92 -1.58 -1.93 18.83
N LYS A 93 -2.73 -1.64 19.43
CA LYS A 93 -3.00 -1.90 20.85
C LYS A 93 -3.53 -3.33 21.12
N LEU A 94 -3.61 -4.17 20.09
CA LEU A 94 -4.10 -5.54 20.19
C LEU A 94 -2.98 -6.51 20.59
N GLY A 95 -3.37 -7.67 21.14
CA GLY A 95 -2.46 -8.79 21.44
C GLY A 95 -2.03 -9.64 20.23
N LYS A 96 -2.41 -9.24 19.01
CA LYS A 96 -2.06 -9.94 17.76
C LYS A 96 -1.61 -8.93 16.71
N SER A 97 -0.80 -9.35 15.73
CA SER A 97 -0.37 -8.49 14.63
C SER A 97 -1.55 -8.05 13.75
N VAL A 98 -1.40 -6.93 13.06
CA VAL A 98 -2.31 -6.49 12.00
C VAL A 98 -1.53 -6.14 10.75
N SER A 99 -2.07 -6.43 9.56
CA SER A 99 -1.50 -6.00 8.30
C SER A 99 -2.37 -4.94 7.63
N ALA A 100 -1.79 -3.77 7.33
CA ALA A 100 -2.38 -2.78 6.45
C ALA A 100 -1.76 -2.92 5.05
N CYS A 101 -2.58 -3.21 4.07
CA CYS A 101 -2.15 -3.53 2.71
C CYS A 101 -2.40 -2.33 1.80
N GLN A 102 -1.35 -1.63 1.39
CA GLN A 102 -1.45 -0.49 0.47
C GLN A 102 -1.72 -0.98 -0.95
N THR A 103 -2.63 -0.31 -1.64
CA THR A 103 -2.88 -0.50 -3.07
C THR A 103 -1.66 -0.10 -3.91
N VAL A 104 -1.33 -0.91 -4.91
CA VAL A 104 -0.25 -0.65 -5.86
C VAL A 104 -0.71 0.35 -6.92
N TYR A 105 -0.33 1.61 -6.74
CA TYR A 105 -0.60 2.69 -7.69
C TYR A 105 0.67 3.46 -8.06
N PRO A 106 0.91 3.80 -9.34
CA PRO A 106 0.37 3.08 -10.50
C PRO A 106 0.83 1.62 -10.49
N GLY A 107 0.06 0.73 -11.08
CA GLY A 107 0.31 -0.71 -11.05
C GLY A 107 -1.00 -1.49 -11.11
N ASN A 108 -0.98 -2.75 -10.68
CA ASN A 108 -2.14 -3.64 -10.85
C ASN A 108 -3.35 -3.32 -9.96
N GLU A 109 -3.29 -2.24 -9.18
CA GLU A 109 -4.37 -1.74 -8.33
C GLU A 109 -4.84 -2.73 -7.25
N GLU A 110 -4.06 -3.79 -7.00
CA GLU A 110 -4.28 -4.70 -5.89
C GLU A 110 -3.63 -4.17 -4.60
N MET A 111 -4.18 -4.54 -3.45
CA MET A 111 -3.67 -4.23 -2.11
C MET A 111 -2.55 -5.20 -1.70
N LEU A 112 -1.37 -5.00 -2.28
CA LEU A 112 -0.24 -5.93 -2.16
C LEU A 112 0.88 -5.47 -1.24
N ILE A 113 1.04 -4.17 -0.99
CA ILE A 113 2.21 -3.62 -0.28
C ILE A 113 1.94 -3.66 1.23
N PRO A 114 2.62 -4.50 2.02
CA PRO A 114 2.26 -4.74 3.41
C PRO A 114 2.94 -3.76 4.36
N THR A 115 2.18 -3.24 5.31
CA THR A 115 2.67 -2.72 6.58
C THR A 115 2.16 -3.63 7.69
N VAL A 116 3.05 -4.44 8.28
CA VAL A 116 2.69 -5.35 9.38
C VAL A 116 3.08 -4.71 10.70
N VAL A 117 2.10 -4.55 11.59
CA VAL A 117 2.31 -3.97 12.92
C VAL A 117 2.18 -5.08 13.95
N ALA A 118 3.28 -5.38 14.64
CA ALA A 118 3.34 -6.38 15.70
C ALA A 118 2.38 -6.05 16.87
N PRO A 119 2.04 -7.02 17.73
CA PRO A 119 1.27 -6.76 18.96
C PRO A 119 1.94 -5.66 19.80
N GLY A 120 1.16 -4.68 20.26
CA GLY A 120 1.68 -3.52 21.02
C GLY A 120 2.58 -2.57 20.21
N GLY A 121 2.79 -2.84 18.92
CA GLY A 121 3.78 -2.14 18.10
C GLY A 121 3.27 -0.86 17.45
N LYS A 122 4.19 -0.16 16.79
CA LYS A 122 3.93 1.02 15.97
C LYS A 122 4.66 0.90 14.63
N SER A 123 4.01 1.26 13.54
CA SER A 123 4.66 1.41 12.23
C SER A 123 4.15 2.65 11.53
N VAL A 124 5.06 3.37 10.89
CA VAL A 124 4.71 4.45 9.95
C VAL A 124 3.95 3.84 8.77
N ILE A 125 2.93 4.56 8.29
CA ILE A 125 2.32 4.28 6.98
C ILE A 125 2.76 5.37 6.01
N ASN A 126 2.74 5.03 4.73
CA ASN A 126 3.02 6.00 3.70
C ASN A 126 1.85 7.00 3.57
N VAL A 127 2.18 8.28 3.70
CA VAL A 127 1.30 9.42 3.42
C VAL A 127 1.86 10.07 2.17
N LEU A 128 1.10 9.97 1.08
CA LEU A 128 1.58 10.40 -0.23
C LEU A 128 1.58 11.93 -0.35
N PRO A 129 2.69 12.56 -0.75
CA PRO A 129 2.74 13.99 -1.02
C PRO A 129 1.99 14.32 -2.31
N THR A 130 1.64 15.60 -2.49
CA THR A 130 1.04 16.08 -3.75
C THR A 130 1.94 15.93 -4.98
N SER A 131 3.25 15.71 -4.80
CA SER A 131 4.20 15.40 -5.86
C SER A 131 4.16 13.94 -6.32
N TYR A 132 3.43 13.08 -5.62
CA TYR A 132 3.22 11.70 -6.01
C TYR A 132 2.34 11.60 -7.25
N TRP A 133 2.47 10.47 -7.96
CA TRP A 133 1.74 10.14 -9.18
C TRP A 133 0.28 10.63 -9.15
N GLN A 134 -0.04 11.56 -10.06
CA GLN A 134 -1.36 12.15 -10.26
C GLN A 134 -2.00 12.74 -8.98
N LYS A 135 -1.19 13.17 -8.01
CA LYS A 135 -1.63 13.74 -6.71
C LYS A 135 -2.59 12.81 -5.94
N THR A 136 -2.44 11.50 -6.13
CA THR A 136 -3.27 10.50 -5.45
C THR A 136 -2.86 10.33 -3.99
N SER A 137 -3.78 9.77 -3.20
CA SER A 137 -3.52 9.36 -1.82
C SER A 137 -3.25 7.85 -1.74
N ALA A 138 -2.64 7.42 -0.64
CA ALA A 138 -2.47 6.00 -0.36
C ALA A 138 -3.80 5.45 0.15
N GLN A 139 -4.20 4.29 -0.38
CA GLN A 139 -5.33 3.52 0.11
C GLN A 139 -4.81 2.24 0.74
N TYR A 140 -5.32 1.90 1.93
CA TYR A 140 -4.97 0.69 2.64
C TYR A 140 -6.21 -0.14 2.93
N TYR A 141 -6.10 -1.44 2.74
CA TYR A 141 -7.05 -2.42 3.27
C TYR A 141 -6.45 -3.01 4.54
N VAL A 142 -7.11 -2.82 5.68
CA VAL A 142 -6.55 -3.22 6.99
C VAL A 142 -7.22 -4.47 7.49
N ASN A 143 -6.45 -5.54 7.51
CA ASN A 143 -6.92 -6.88 7.78
C ASN A 143 -7.23 -7.12 9.27
N PRO A 144 -7.97 -8.20 9.60
CA PRO A 144 -8.24 -8.62 10.97
C PRO A 144 -6.99 -8.88 11.82
N ALA A 145 -7.17 -8.94 13.13
CA ALA A 145 -6.11 -9.28 14.07
C ALA A 145 -5.55 -10.70 13.81
N GLY A 146 -4.23 -10.86 13.89
CA GLY A 146 -3.50 -12.10 13.59
C GLY A 146 -3.00 -12.20 12.14
N THR A 147 -3.10 -11.13 11.36
CA THR A 147 -2.67 -11.09 9.95
C THR A 147 -1.23 -10.59 9.79
N ASN A 148 -0.62 -10.94 8.67
CA ASN A 148 0.72 -10.52 8.26
C ASN A 148 0.75 -10.25 6.74
N ALA A 149 1.95 -10.09 6.18
CA ALA A 149 2.14 -9.77 4.76
C ALA A 149 1.46 -10.77 3.80
N ASN A 150 1.28 -12.02 4.19
CA ASN A 150 0.65 -13.05 3.34
C ASN A 150 -0.84 -12.80 3.09
N GLN A 151 -1.49 -11.91 3.85
CA GLN A 151 -2.87 -11.51 3.65
C GLN A 151 -3.01 -10.22 2.81
N CYS A 152 -1.91 -9.64 2.33
CA CYS A 152 -1.94 -8.56 1.34
C CYS A 152 -1.95 -9.14 -0.07
N ARG A 153 -3.12 -9.67 -0.47
CA ARG A 153 -3.39 -10.31 -1.75
C ARG A 153 -4.89 -10.38 -1.99
N TRP A 154 -5.31 -10.47 -3.25
CA TRP A 154 -6.73 -10.58 -3.56
C TRP A 154 -7.33 -11.85 -2.91
N GLY A 155 -8.50 -11.69 -2.31
CA GLY A 155 -9.12 -12.71 -1.46
C GLY A 155 -10.48 -13.21 -1.95
N LYS A 156 -11.06 -14.12 -1.17
CA LYS A 156 -12.43 -14.63 -1.35
C LYS A 156 -13.35 -13.98 -0.32
N SER A 157 -14.62 -13.77 -0.65
CA SER A 157 -15.59 -13.14 0.25
C SER A 157 -15.76 -13.87 1.59
N SER A 158 -15.51 -15.19 1.65
CA SER A 158 -15.57 -15.96 2.89
C SER A 158 -14.39 -15.72 3.85
N VAL A 159 -13.32 -15.06 3.39
CA VAL A 159 -12.12 -14.77 4.19
C VAL A 159 -11.90 -13.25 4.21
N PRO A 160 -12.14 -12.56 5.33
CA PRO A 160 -12.18 -11.10 5.39
C PRO A 160 -10.78 -10.47 5.37
N THR A 161 -10.01 -10.71 4.32
CA THR A 161 -8.65 -10.23 4.13
C THR A 161 -8.46 -9.68 2.72
N GLY A 162 -7.48 -8.81 2.52
CA GLY A 162 -7.22 -8.17 1.23
C GLY A 162 -8.38 -7.25 0.87
N ASN A 163 -8.93 -7.39 -0.33
CA ASN A 163 -10.07 -6.59 -0.79
C ASN A 163 -11.34 -6.78 0.07
N TRP A 164 -11.43 -7.86 0.86
CA TRP A 164 -12.51 -8.14 1.80
C TRP A 164 -12.17 -7.76 3.25
N ALA A 165 -11.08 -7.02 3.50
CA ALA A 165 -10.69 -6.56 4.83
C ALA A 165 -11.78 -5.69 5.47
N PRO A 166 -11.90 -5.66 6.82
CA PRO A 166 -12.94 -4.88 7.51
C PRO A 166 -12.81 -3.38 7.34
N PHE A 167 -11.59 -2.85 7.15
CA PHE A 167 -11.36 -1.41 7.08
C PHE A 167 -10.67 -1.00 5.79
N VAL A 168 -11.02 0.20 5.33
CA VAL A 168 -10.25 0.93 4.31
C VAL A 168 -9.76 2.24 4.93
N PHE A 169 -8.45 2.48 4.89
CA PHE A 169 -7.84 3.74 5.30
C PHE A 169 -7.38 4.52 4.07
N GLY A 170 -7.53 5.84 4.12
CA GLY A 170 -6.95 6.77 3.15
C GLY A 170 -5.91 7.68 3.81
N ALA A 171 -4.79 7.93 3.13
CA ALA A 171 -3.75 8.81 3.64
C ALA A 171 -3.04 9.59 2.52
N GLY A 172 -3.15 10.92 2.53
CA GLY A 172 -2.47 11.75 1.53
C GLY A 172 -2.43 13.22 1.88
N GLN A 173 -1.58 13.96 1.19
CA GLN A 173 -1.48 15.40 1.31
C GLN A 173 -2.45 16.08 0.35
N GLY A 174 -3.28 16.98 0.86
CA GLY A 174 -4.12 17.84 0.04
C GLY A 174 -3.47 19.19 -0.26
N MET A 175 -4.27 20.11 -0.81
CA MET A 175 -3.82 21.48 -1.07
C MET A 175 -3.41 22.18 0.23
N GLY A 176 -2.44 23.11 0.13
CA GLY A 176 -1.92 23.83 1.30
C GLY A 176 -1.03 22.99 2.23
N GLY A 177 -0.66 21.76 1.83
CA GLY A 177 0.26 20.91 2.59
C GLY A 177 -0.37 20.11 3.72
N ILE A 178 -1.69 20.22 3.90
CA ILE A 178 -2.45 19.52 4.95
C ILE A 178 -2.50 18.02 4.67
N THR A 179 -2.28 17.20 5.70
CA THR A 179 -2.45 15.75 5.63
C THR A 179 -3.89 15.37 5.94
N PHE A 180 -4.52 14.60 5.06
CA PHE A 180 -5.85 14.06 5.22
C PHE A 180 -5.77 12.56 5.49
N ILE A 181 -6.36 12.12 6.60
CA ILE A 181 -6.54 10.72 6.95
C ILE A 181 -8.03 10.39 6.98
N SER A 182 -8.40 9.23 6.48
CA SER A 182 -9.74 8.69 6.60
C SER A 182 -9.71 7.24 7.04
N VAL A 183 -10.70 6.86 7.84
CA VAL A 183 -10.97 5.48 8.25
C VAL A 183 -12.44 5.22 7.99
N ARG A 184 -12.75 4.09 7.35
CA ARG A 184 -14.12 3.62 7.19
C ARG A 184 -14.17 2.10 7.23
N TYR A 185 -15.34 1.56 7.56
CA TYR A 185 -15.63 0.16 7.24
C TYR A 185 -15.61 -0.03 5.72
N ASN A 186 -15.09 -1.17 5.30
CA ASN A 186 -15.10 -1.57 3.91
C ASN A 186 -16.52 -2.04 3.52
N PRO A 187 -17.18 -1.40 2.55
CA PRO A 187 -18.51 -1.83 2.12
C PRO A 187 -18.55 -3.27 1.59
N ASP A 188 -17.44 -3.77 1.02
CA ASP A 188 -17.35 -5.17 0.55
C ASP A 188 -17.34 -6.19 1.69
N TYR A 189 -16.77 -5.83 2.85
CA TYR A 189 -16.82 -6.68 4.03
C TYR A 189 -18.26 -6.89 4.50
N GLU A 190 -19.07 -5.82 4.53
CA GLU A 190 -20.49 -5.89 4.89
C GLU A 190 -21.32 -6.61 3.82
N ARG A 191 -21.08 -6.32 2.53
CA ARG A 191 -21.75 -7.01 1.42
C ARG A 191 -21.50 -8.52 1.41
N ALA A 192 -20.32 -8.96 1.87
CA ALA A 192 -20.00 -10.37 2.03
C ALA A 192 -20.67 -11.03 3.26
N GLY A 193 -21.49 -10.29 4.01
CA GLY A 193 -22.23 -10.78 5.18
C GLY A 193 -21.42 -10.77 6.48
N HIS A 194 -20.24 -10.15 6.50
CA HIS A 194 -19.46 -10.02 7.73
C HIS A 194 -19.99 -8.88 8.58
N SER A 195 -20.08 -9.10 9.90
CA SER A 195 -20.53 -8.09 10.85
C SER A 195 -19.36 -7.19 11.27
N THR A 196 -19.55 -5.87 11.17
CA THR A 196 -18.61 -4.86 11.66
C THR A 196 -18.43 -4.92 13.18
N ALA A 197 -19.44 -5.36 13.92
CA ALA A 197 -19.38 -5.60 15.36
C ALA A 197 -18.38 -6.70 15.77
N LYS A 198 -17.96 -7.56 14.83
CA LYS A 198 -16.92 -8.58 15.05
C LYS A 198 -15.50 -8.09 14.72
N ALA A 199 -15.37 -6.91 14.11
CA ALA A 199 -14.07 -6.28 13.88
C ALA A 199 -13.56 -5.60 15.17
N TYR A 200 -12.25 -5.37 15.26
CA TYR A 200 -11.68 -4.60 16.37
C TYR A 200 -11.95 -3.09 16.19
N GLY A 201 -11.95 -2.32 17.28
CA GLY A 201 -12.11 -0.87 17.20
C GLY A 201 -10.90 -0.18 16.58
N VAL A 202 -11.14 0.82 15.73
CA VAL A 202 -10.14 1.74 15.19
C VAL A 202 -10.58 3.16 15.54
N ARG A 203 -9.62 4.00 15.94
CA ARG A 203 -9.81 5.44 16.14
C ARG A 203 -8.63 6.21 15.61
N ILE A 204 -8.84 7.45 15.21
CA ILE A 204 -7.78 8.38 14.82
C ILE A 204 -7.45 9.25 16.04
N GLU A 205 -6.18 9.23 16.45
CA GLU A 205 -5.66 10.08 17.52
C GLU A 205 -4.70 11.11 16.94
N CYS A 206 -4.77 12.34 17.45
CA CYS A 206 -3.79 13.37 17.13
C CYS A 206 -2.82 13.51 18.31
N ASP A 207 -1.52 13.37 18.03
CA ASP A 207 -0.47 13.55 19.04
C ASP A 207 -0.46 14.98 19.59
N ASP A 208 -0.80 15.98 18.75
CA ASP A 208 -0.90 17.39 19.11
C ASP A 208 -2.26 17.95 18.65
N PRO A 209 -3.27 17.99 19.53
CA PRO A 209 -4.63 18.40 19.17
C PRO A 209 -4.74 19.77 18.51
N SER A 210 -3.78 20.68 18.75
CA SER A 210 -3.75 22.01 18.13
C SER A 210 -3.46 21.98 16.63
N LYS A 211 -2.94 20.87 16.12
CA LYS A 211 -2.54 20.67 14.71
C LYS A 211 -3.50 19.81 13.92
N CYS A 212 -4.59 19.34 14.53
CA CYS A 212 -5.57 18.48 13.89
C CYS A 212 -6.98 19.09 13.97
N ASN A 213 -7.72 18.95 12.87
CA ASN A 213 -9.12 19.33 12.79
C ASN A 213 -9.98 18.07 12.62
N GLY A 214 -11.17 18.04 13.24
CA GLY A 214 -12.16 16.97 13.06
C GLY A 214 -11.92 15.70 13.88
N LEU A 215 -11.22 15.79 15.02
CA LEU A 215 -10.96 14.68 15.94
C LEU A 215 -11.48 14.99 17.36
N PRO A 216 -11.80 13.98 18.18
CA PRO A 216 -11.62 12.53 17.95
C PRO A 216 -12.61 11.95 16.94
N CYS A 217 -12.18 10.92 16.19
CA CYS A 217 -12.96 10.16 15.22
C CYS A 217 -12.67 8.66 15.39
#